data_AF-A0A2T0RB92-F1
#
_entry.id   AF-A0A2T0RB92-F1
#
_cell.length_a   1.000
_cell.length_b   1.000
_cell.length_c   1.000
_cell.angle_alpha   90.00
_cell.angle_beta   90.00
_cell.angle_gamma   90.00
#
_symmetry.space_group_name_H-M   'P 1'
#
loop_
_entity.id
_entity.type
_entity.pdbx_description
1 polymer ?
#
loop_
_entity_poly.entity_id
_entity_poly.type
_entity_poly.pdbx_seq_one_letter_code
_entity_poly.pdbx_strand_id
1 'polypeptide(L)'
;MIRRRASLALAAALAVGAGLVPVTAHASAGSAPTLPRVQRLAASVQTGELPAVQRRGVWYAIGDEPTAAEVDAAPRTYGVVVLNPWDGWAAQRIHQLDPSVVVLMYKDLSSTRSYAGAYAQADPAGVRYAEAEQDAPRWFATDTSGARVQWGPYPGHWQMAVWDSGYQQRWAANVTREVLAGSWDGVLADNDFATLGFYSSAVLAGTTSRQETDAKIRAGLDVMVTTVGTALNARGKVLVPNLSEARLYPGRWASHARYGGAMEEAFAHWGTDTSSGFLWDWSGTGWQAQTAQMASPGLSLAVTRASASDRRTSLFGYTSVLVRGDSTSYWTGSTTPAGDYSAPESIPEMAWPVGAAVSGPVQLVSGAWTRTFQGAFAAVNPTQQRVVVPVPAGFVDAQGRTVSSVTLEATSGTLLKRRVR
;
A
#
# COMPACT_ATOMS: atom_id res chain seq x y z
N MET A 1 46.39 -3.33 55.83
CA MET A 1 46.44 -4.56 56.64
C MET A 1 46.90 -5.72 55.75
N ILE A 2 48.10 -6.26 56.03
CA ILE A 2 48.52 -7.69 55.97
C ILE A 2 48.25 -8.55 54.70
N ARG A 3 49.37 -8.89 54.00
CA ARG A 3 49.79 -10.18 53.35
C ARG A 3 49.02 -10.71 52.12
N ARG A 4 49.59 -11.49 51.18
CA ARG A 4 50.93 -11.75 50.56
C ARG A 4 50.71 -12.85 49.49
N ARG A 5 51.45 -12.81 48.35
CA ARG A 5 51.83 -13.91 47.40
C ARG A 5 50.71 -14.44 46.45
N ALA A 6 50.91 -14.92 45.22
CA ALA A 6 52.03 -15.44 44.39
C ALA A 6 51.60 -15.36 42.88
N SER A 7 52.41 -14.92 41.90
CA SER A 7 53.40 -15.64 41.03
C SER A 7 52.87 -16.21 39.69
N LEU A 8 53.72 -16.05 38.64
CA LEU A 8 53.77 -16.68 37.28
C LEU A 8 52.83 -16.16 36.18
N ALA A 9 53.19 -16.05 34.89
CA ALA A 9 54.45 -16.08 34.11
C ALA A 9 54.11 -15.63 32.66
N LEU A 10 54.88 -14.73 32.05
CA LEU A 10 55.78 -14.91 30.89
C LEU A 10 55.22 -15.62 29.64
N ALA A 11 55.19 -14.91 28.50
CA ALA A 11 55.51 -15.49 27.19
C ALA A 11 55.86 -14.39 26.16
N ALA A 12 57.07 -14.49 25.61
CA ALA A 12 57.57 -13.77 24.45
C ALA A 12 57.45 -14.63 23.19
N ALA A 13 57.46 -13.98 22.03
CA ALA A 13 57.35 -14.56 20.70
C ALA A 13 58.56 -15.41 20.27
N LEU A 14 58.31 -16.44 19.45
CA LEU A 14 59.12 -16.81 18.26
C LEU A 14 58.45 -17.92 17.44
N ALA A 15 58.62 -17.81 16.12
CA ALA A 15 58.02 -18.62 15.06
C ALA A 15 58.77 -19.94 14.77
N VAL A 16 58.07 -20.96 14.28
CA VAL A 16 58.38 -22.00 13.24
C VAL A 16 57.05 -22.76 13.06
N GLY A 17 56.37 -22.85 11.91
CA GLY A 17 56.75 -23.50 10.65
C GLY A 17 56.26 -24.96 10.63
N ALA A 18 55.16 -25.28 9.93
CA ALA A 18 54.89 -26.56 9.21
C ALA A 18 53.41 -26.73 8.81
N GLY A 19 53.19 -27.23 7.59
CA GLY A 19 52.06 -28.11 7.28
C GLY A 19 50.88 -27.52 6.50
N LEU A 20 51.06 -27.25 5.20
CA LEU A 20 49.94 -27.20 4.26
C LEU A 20 49.46 -28.63 3.97
N VAL A 21 48.25 -28.96 4.43
CA VAL A 21 47.42 -30.04 3.86
C VAL A 21 46.11 -29.39 3.43
N PRO A 22 45.72 -29.46 2.15
CA PRO A 22 44.46 -28.87 1.72
C PRO A 22 43.31 -29.81 2.13
N VAL A 23 42.54 -29.41 3.13
CA VAL A 23 41.19 -29.94 3.31
C VAL A 23 40.29 -29.16 2.36
N THR A 24 39.88 -29.80 1.26
CA THR A 24 38.85 -29.28 0.36
C THR A 24 37.50 -29.29 1.09
N ALA A 25 37.18 -28.19 1.78
CA ALA A 25 35.81 -27.91 2.19
C ALA A 25 35.02 -27.50 0.94
N HIS A 26 34.14 -28.39 0.48
CA HIS A 26 33.08 -28.02 -0.46
C HIS A 26 32.12 -27.05 0.24
N ALA A 27 32.37 -25.76 0.08
CA ALA A 27 31.37 -24.74 0.34
C ALA A 27 30.28 -24.90 -0.73
N SER A 28 29.17 -25.55 -0.38
CA SER A 28 27.94 -25.39 -1.15
C SER A 28 27.58 -23.91 -1.12
N ALA A 29 27.65 -23.25 -2.27
CA ALA A 29 27.17 -21.89 -2.44
C ALA A 29 25.67 -21.87 -2.10
N GLY A 30 25.35 -21.51 -0.85
CA GLY A 30 24.01 -21.13 -0.47
C GLY A 30 23.67 -19.87 -1.25
N SER A 31 22.81 -20.00 -2.25
CA SER A 31 22.24 -18.90 -2.99
C SER A 31 21.69 -17.86 -1.99
N ALA A 32 22.21 -16.63 -2.07
CA ALA A 32 21.68 -15.50 -1.31
C ALA A 32 20.15 -15.42 -1.52
N PRO A 33 19.36 -15.11 -0.49
CA PRO A 33 17.91 -14.99 -0.65
C PRO A 33 17.62 -13.94 -1.72
N THR A 34 17.06 -14.38 -2.84
CA THR A 34 16.60 -13.49 -3.91
C THR A 34 15.52 -12.57 -3.35
N LEU A 35 15.77 -11.25 -3.44
CA LEU A 35 14.78 -10.24 -3.08
C LEU A 35 13.43 -10.51 -3.79
N PRO A 36 12.28 -10.30 -3.11
CA PRO A 36 10.96 -10.30 -3.73
C PRO A 36 10.95 -9.56 -5.08
N ARG A 37 10.19 -10.05 -6.06
CA ARG A 37 10.11 -9.44 -7.41
C ARG A 37 9.77 -7.94 -7.35
N VAL A 38 8.89 -7.56 -6.44
CA VAL A 38 8.50 -6.16 -6.18
C VAL A 38 9.65 -5.33 -5.61
N GLN A 39 10.47 -5.93 -4.73
CA GLN A 39 11.69 -5.27 -4.22
C GLN A 39 12.79 -5.23 -5.27
N ARG A 40 12.85 -6.19 -6.19
CA ARG A 40 13.70 -6.13 -7.39
C ARG A 40 13.22 -5.04 -8.36
N LEU A 41 11.92 -4.90 -8.60
CA LEU A 41 11.36 -3.78 -9.37
C LEU A 41 11.71 -2.43 -8.73
N ALA A 42 11.63 -2.32 -7.41
CA ALA A 42 12.06 -1.12 -6.66
C ALA A 42 13.59 -0.89 -6.71
N ALA A 43 14.40 -1.96 -6.79
CA ALA A 43 15.86 -1.86 -6.95
C ALA A 43 16.28 -1.53 -8.39
N SER A 44 15.60 -2.07 -9.41
CA SER A 44 15.81 -1.76 -10.83
C SER A 44 15.49 -0.30 -11.17
N VAL A 45 14.57 0.30 -10.41
CA VAL A 45 14.30 1.75 -10.42
C VAL A 45 15.52 2.56 -9.95
N GLN A 46 16.27 2.08 -8.94
CA GLN A 46 17.48 2.76 -8.47
C GLN A 46 18.66 2.62 -9.44
N THR A 47 18.70 1.57 -10.25
CA THR A 47 19.75 1.33 -11.25
C THR A 47 19.47 1.96 -12.62
N GLY A 48 18.32 2.62 -12.81
CA GLY A 48 17.99 3.37 -14.03
C GLY A 48 17.49 2.53 -15.21
N GLU A 49 17.28 1.22 -15.04
CA GLU A 49 16.62 0.36 -16.04
C GLU A 49 15.10 0.41 -15.84
N LEU A 50 14.49 1.54 -16.22
CA LEU A 50 13.03 1.67 -16.18
C LEU A 50 12.40 0.86 -17.32
N PRO A 51 11.29 0.14 -17.09
CA PRO A 51 10.42 -0.30 -18.18
C PRO A 51 10.00 0.91 -19.01
N ALA A 52 9.91 0.74 -20.34
CA ALA A 52 9.60 1.80 -21.29
C ALA A 52 8.24 2.50 -21.06
N VAL A 53 7.37 1.96 -20.19
CA VAL A 53 6.06 2.52 -19.83
C VAL A 53 5.92 2.62 -18.31
N GLN A 54 5.94 3.83 -17.76
CA GLN A 54 5.56 4.09 -16.36
C GLN A 54 4.05 4.20 -16.23
N ARG A 55 3.40 3.09 -15.89
CA ARG A 55 1.99 3.05 -15.49
C ARG A 55 1.85 3.57 -14.07
N ARG A 56 0.90 4.47 -13.85
CA ARG A 56 0.66 5.10 -12.55
C ARG A 56 -0.66 4.70 -11.92
N GLY A 57 -1.40 3.80 -12.57
CA GLY A 57 -2.65 3.27 -12.06
C GLY A 57 -2.46 2.08 -11.13
N VAL A 58 -3.33 1.98 -10.13
CA VAL A 58 -3.70 0.71 -9.50
C VAL A 58 -5.13 0.35 -9.90
N TRP A 59 -5.41 -0.93 -10.17
CA TRP A 59 -6.78 -1.42 -10.30
C TRP A 59 -7.13 -2.18 -9.03
N TYR A 60 -8.11 -1.67 -8.28
CA TYR A 60 -8.61 -2.31 -7.06
C TYR A 60 -9.86 -3.15 -7.39
N ALA A 61 -9.67 -4.34 -7.95
CA ALA A 61 -10.75 -5.21 -8.44
C ALA A 61 -11.17 -6.21 -7.36
N ILE A 62 -11.83 -5.70 -6.32
CA ILE A 62 -12.33 -6.52 -5.21
C ILE A 62 -13.86 -6.64 -5.19
N GLY A 63 -14.53 -6.15 -6.23
CA GLY A 63 -15.98 -6.29 -6.43
C GLY A 63 -16.33 -7.57 -7.17
N ASP A 64 -17.09 -7.44 -8.26
CA ASP A 64 -17.45 -8.55 -9.13
C ASP A 64 -16.22 -9.22 -9.78
N GLU A 65 -16.40 -10.47 -10.21
CA GLU A 65 -15.37 -11.19 -10.95
C GLU A 65 -14.99 -10.40 -12.22
N PRO A 66 -13.70 -10.08 -12.42
CA PRO A 66 -13.27 -9.29 -13.55
C PRO A 66 -13.53 -10.03 -14.87
N THR A 67 -13.98 -9.31 -15.89
CA THR A 67 -14.17 -9.92 -17.22
C THR A 67 -12.83 -10.13 -17.94
N ALA A 68 -12.78 -11.08 -18.88
CA ALA A 68 -11.59 -11.29 -19.70
C ALA A 68 -11.13 -10.03 -20.45
N ALA A 69 -12.07 -9.18 -20.88
CA ALA A 69 -11.76 -7.93 -21.56
C ALA A 69 -11.08 -6.91 -20.65
N GLU A 70 -11.52 -6.80 -19.39
CA GLU A 70 -10.90 -5.92 -18.39
C GLU A 70 -9.49 -6.42 -18.04
N VAL A 71 -9.34 -7.73 -17.85
CA VAL A 71 -8.05 -8.38 -17.59
C VAL A 71 -7.06 -8.16 -18.74
N ASP A 72 -7.51 -8.30 -19.99
CA ASP A 72 -6.68 -8.06 -21.18
C ASP A 72 -6.30 -6.59 -21.37
N ALA A 73 -7.14 -5.66 -20.92
CA ALA A 73 -6.87 -4.22 -20.98
C ALA A 73 -5.98 -3.71 -19.84
N ALA A 74 -6.01 -4.38 -18.68
CA ALA A 74 -5.38 -3.89 -17.44
C ALA A 74 -3.90 -3.51 -17.58
N PRO A 75 -3.04 -4.30 -18.26
CA PRO A 75 -1.62 -3.95 -18.41
C PRO A 75 -1.37 -2.65 -19.17
N ARG A 76 -2.34 -2.06 -19.86
CA ARG A 76 -2.15 -0.77 -20.56
C ARG A 76 -2.18 0.43 -19.60
N THR A 77 -2.87 0.28 -18.47
CA THR A 77 -3.20 1.40 -17.57
C THR A 77 -2.59 1.23 -16.19
N TYR A 78 -2.57 -0.01 -15.69
CA TYR A 78 -2.26 -0.29 -14.29
C TYR A 78 -0.90 -0.96 -14.15
N GLY A 79 -0.08 -0.44 -13.24
CA GLY A 79 1.17 -1.09 -12.83
C GLY A 79 0.99 -2.02 -11.63
N VAL A 80 -0.12 -1.85 -10.90
CA VAL A 80 -0.53 -2.72 -9.80
C VAL A 80 -1.98 -3.13 -10.00
N VAL A 81 -2.30 -4.39 -9.83
CA VAL A 81 -3.67 -4.92 -9.84
C VAL A 81 -3.89 -5.69 -8.55
N VAL A 82 -5.03 -5.46 -7.91
CA VAL A 82 -5.44 -6.16 -6.70
C VAL A 82 -6.72 -6.92 -7.04
N LEU A 83 -6.73 -8.21 -6.74
CA LEU A 83 -7.83 -9.11 -7.10
C LEU A 83 -8.30 -9.91 -5.89
N ASN A 84 -9.53 -10.45 -5.94
CA ASN A 84 -9.98 -11.37 -4.92
C ASN A 84 -9.22 -12.72 -5.00
N PRO A 85 -9.19 -13.50 -3.90
CA PRO A 85 -8.49 -14.79 -3.87
C PRO A 85 -8.93 -15.84 -4.89
N TRP A 86 -10.18 -15.77 -5.38
CA TRP A 86 -10.71 -16.68 -6.39
C TRP A 86 -10.34 -16.30 -7.83
N ASP A 87 -9.85 -15.08 -8.08
CA ASP A 87 -9.52 -14.56 -9.41
C ASP A 87 -8.10 -14.96 -9.87
N GLY A 88 -7.64 -16.15 -9.46
CA GLY A 88 -6.27 -16.62 -9.77
C GLY A 88 -5.99 -16.74 -11.27
N TRP A 89 -7.03 -16.97 -12.09
CA TRP A 89 -6.92 -16.99 -13.55
C TRP A 89 -6.55 -15.61 -14.12
N ALA A 90 -7.12 -14.53 -13.57
CA ALA A 90 -6.86 -13.17 -14.00
C ALA A 90 -5.43 -12.76 -13.64
N ALA A 91 -4.96 -13.14 -12.44
CA ALA A 91 -3.58 -12.95 -12.04
C ALA A 91 -2.59 -13.61 -13.01
N GLN A 92 -2.83 -14.88 -13.35
CA GLN A 92 -2.02 -15.61 -14.32
C GLN A 92 -2.04 -14.94 -15.71
N ARG A 93 -3.22 -14.54 -16.19
CA ARG A 93 -3.39 -13.90 -17.50
C ARG A 93 -2.68 -12.55 -17.57
N ILE A 94 -2.77 -11.71 -16.53
CA ILE A 94 -2.08 -10.42 -16.46
C ILE A 94 -0.56 -10.63 -16.55
N HIS A 95 0.01 -11.59 -15.81
CA HIS A 95 1.45 -11.87 -15.90
C HIS A 95 1.89 -12.42 -17.26
N GLN A 96 1.04 -13.18 -17.95
CA GLN A 96 1.31 -13.63 -19.33
C GLN A 96 1.35 -12.47 -20.31
N LEU A 97 0.48 -11.47 -20.13
CA LEU A 97 0.41 -10.28 -20.98
C LEU A 97 1.54 -9.31 -20.68
N ASP A 98 1.82 -9.07 -19.40
CA ASP A 98 2.92 -8.22 -18.97
C ASP A 98 3.46 -8.63 -17.58
N PRO A 99 4.65 -9.23 -17.52
CA PRO A 99 5.27 -9.64 -16.28
C PRO A 99 5.80 -8.47 -15.44
N SER A 100 5.69 -7.22 -15.87
CA SER A 100 6.07 -6.07 -15.03
C SER A 100 4.92 -5.52 -14.18
N VAL A 101 3.68 -5.97 -14.41
CA VAL A 101 2.53 -5.65 -13.54
C VAL A 101 2.64 -6.44 -12.24
N VAL A 102 2.50 -5.75 -11.11
CA VAL A 102 2.39 -6.39 -9.79
C VAL A 102 0.95 -6.80 -9.55
N VAL A 103 0.73 -8.08 -9.22
CA VAL A 103 -0.62 -8.59 -8.90
C VAL A 103 -0.68 -9.04 -7.44
N LEU A 104 -1.56 -8.40 -6.67
CA LEU A 104 -1.75 -8.65 -5.24
C LEU A 104 -3.08 -9.36 -4.97
N MET A 105 -3.07 -10.35 -4.08
CA MET A 105 -4.29 -10.97 -3.58
C MET A 105 -4.88 -10.11 -2.45
N TYR A 106 -6.17 -9.79 -2.51
CA TYR A 106 -6.88 -9.11 -1.43
C TYR A 106 -7.08 -10.05 -0.25
N LYS A 107 -6.77 -9.57 0.97
CA LYS A 107 -7.11 -10.24 2.23
C LYS A 107 -7.49 -9.25 3.33
N ASP A 108 -8.55 -9.53 4.08
CA ASP A 108 -8.90 -8.77 5.28
C ASP A 108 -8.08 -9.27 6.50
N LEU A 109 -7.43 -8.35 7.21
CA LEU A 109 -6.69 -8.64 8.45
C LEU A 109 -7.60 -8.77 9.66
N SER A 110 -8.63 -7.93 9.72
CA SER A 110 -9.33 -7.57 10.95
C SER A 110 -10.67 -8.26 11.10
N SER A 111 -11.19 -8.91 10.07
CA SER A 111 -12.46 -9.62 10.17
C SER A 111 -12.51 -10.92 9.37
N THR A 112 -13.49 -11.75 9.72
CA THR A 112 -13.90 -12.94 8.96
C THR A 112 -15.38 -12.82 8.56
N ARG A 113 -15.90 -13.76 7.76
CA ARG A 113 -17.23 -13.66 7.12
C ARG A 113 -18.10 -14.84 7.49
N SER A 114 -19.35 -14.62 7.90
CA SER A 114 -20.29 -15.70 8.28
C SER A 114 -21.41 -15.98 7.26
N TYR A 115 -21.52 -15.21 6.19
CA TYR A 115 -22.62 -15.37 5.21
C TYR A 115 -22.32 -16.43 4.16
N ALA A 116 -23.39 -17.00 3.59
CA ALA A 116 -23.31 -17.96 2.50
C ALA A 116 -22.61 -17.35 1.28
N GLY A 117 -21.67 -18.08 0.66
CA GLY A 117 -20.87 -17.60 -0.47
C GLY A 117 -19.49 -17.07 -0.09
N ALA A 118 -19.26 -16.63 1.15
CA ALA A 118 -17.94 -16.17 1.61
C ALA A 118 -16.83 -17.26 1.53
N TYR A 119 -17.23 -18.53 1.45
CA TYR A 119 -16.33 -19.68 1.44
C TYR A 119 -16.38 -20.50 0.15
N ALA A 120 -17.12 -20.07 -0.87
CA ALA A 120 -17.47 -20.92 -2.01
C ALA A 120 -16.26 -21.34 -2.87
N GLN A 121 -15.17 -20.55 -2.86
CA GLN A 121 -13.98 -20.84 -3.66
C GLN A 121 -12.67 -20.55 -2.90
N ALA A 122 -12.53 -19.34 -2.36
CA ALA A 122 -11.44 -18.92 -1.48
C ALA A 122 -11.94 -17.80 -0.56
N ASP A 123 -11.43 -17.73 0.67
CA ASP A 123 -11.93 -16.80 1.68
C ASP A 123 -11.21 -15.45 1.54
N PRO A 124 -11.90 -14.29 1.48
CA PRO A 124 -11.24 -12.99 1.50
C PRO A 124 -10.59 -12.67 2.85
N ALA A 125 -10.84 -13.44 3.92
CA ALA A 125 -10.08 -13.38 5.16
C ALA A 125 -8.90 -14.36 5.17
N GLY A 126 -7.97 -14.17 6.11
CA GLY A 126 -6.89 -15.15 6.36
C GLY A 126 -7.26 -16.29 7.30
N VAL A 127 -8.36 -16.16 8.04
CA VAL A 127 -8.95 -17.23 8.87
C VAL A 127 -10.44 -17.30 8.58
N ARG A 128 -10.93 -18.50 8.30
CA ARG A 128 -12.36 -18.72 8.00
C ARG A 128 -13.19 -18.62 9.26
N TYR A 129 -14.42 -18.12 9.16
CA TYR A 129 -15.30 -18.00 10.32
C TYR A 129 -15.61 -19.37 10.94
N ALA A 130 -15.91 -20.39 10.12
CA ALA A 130 -16.17 -21.75 10.60
C ALA A 130 -14.96 -22.34 11.35
N GLU A 131 -13.75 -22.09 10.87
CA GLU A 131 -12.51 -22.49 11.54
C GLU A 131 -12.34 -21.79 12.90
N ALA A 132 -12.51 -20.46 12.92
CA ALA A 132 -12.45 -19.70 14.17
C ALA A 132 -13.55 -20.14 15.15
N GLU A 133 -14.75 -20.45 14.66
CA GLU A 133 -15.88 -20.86 15.49
C GLU A 133 -15.71 -22.26 16.09
N GLN A 134 -15.13 -23.20 15.34
CA GLN A 134 -14.97 -24.57 15.80
C GLN A 134 -13.71 -24.76 16.65
N ASP A 135 -12.59 -24.21 16.18
CA ASP A 135 -11.26 -24.57 16.72
C ASP A 135 -10.72 -23.52 17.69
N ALA A 136 -11.13 -22.25 17.57
CA ALA A 136 -10.61 -21.17 18.40
C ALA A 136 -11.59 -19.99 18.60
N PRO A 137 -12.74 -20.17 19.29
CA PRO A 137 -13.74 -19.11 19.49
C PRO A 137 -13.20 -17.82 20.12
N ARG A 138 -12.08 -17.91 20.85
CA ARG A 138 -11.35 -16.77 21.44
C ARG A 138 -10.78 -15.80 20.41
N TRP A 139 -10.71 -16.19 19.14
CA TRP A 139 -10.26 -15.31 18.06
C TRP A 139 -11.31 -14.29 17.63
N PHE A 140 -12.56 -14.45 18.04
CA PHE A 140 -13.55 -13.37 17.87
C PHE A 140 -13.32 -12.30 18.95
N ALA A 141 -13.24 -11.05 18.53
CA ALA A 141 -13.26 -9.94 19.46
C ALA A 141 -14.66 -9.85 20.10
N THR A 142 -14.68 -9.62 21.41
CA THR A 142 -15.91 -9.40 22.17
C THR A 142 -15.95 -7.99 22.74
N ASP A 143 -17.15 -7.48 22.95
CA ASP A 143 -17.38 -6.25 23.69
C ASP A 143 -17.34 -6.46 25.21
N THR A 144 -17.54 -5.39 25.99
CA THR A 144 -17.56 -5.45 27.46
C THR A 144 -18.69 -6.29 28.05
N SER A 145 -19.71 -6.65 27.27
CA SER A 145 -20.78 -7.58 27.68
C SER A 145 -20.47 -9.05 27.35
N GLY A 146 -19.37 -9.30 26.62
CA GLY A 146 -18.98 -10.62 26.14
C GLY A 146 -19.60 -11.01 24.79
N ALA A 147 -20.34 -10.10 24.13
CA ALA A 147 -20.91 -10.36 22.81
C ALA A 147 -19.84 -10.19 21.72
N ARG A 148 -19.87 -11.05 20.69
CA ARG A 148 -18.99 -10.92 19.51
C ARG A 148 -19.29 -9.62 18.77
N VAL A 149 -18.25 -8.91 18.33
CA VAL A 149 -18.40 -7.64 17.63
C VAL A 149 -18.60 -7.87 16.13
N GLN A 150 -19.78 -7.51 15.63
CA GLN A 150 -20.09 -7.46 14.20
C GLN A 150 -19.90 -6.05 13.66
N TRP A 151 -19.49 -5.92 12.39
CA TRP A 151 -19.38 -4.65 11.70
C TRP A 151 -20.75 -4.20 11.17
N GLY A 152 -21.17 -3.00 11.51
CA GLY A 152 -22.47 -2.43 11.15
C GLY A 152 -22.66 -2.24 9.64
N PRO A 153 -21.72 -1.58 8.93
CA PRO A 153 -21.83 -1.40 7.48
C PRO A 153 -21.75 -2.70 6.68
N TYR A 154 -21.25 -3.79 7.28
CA TYR A 154 -21.03 -5.07 6.61
C TYR A 154 -21.56 -6.24 7.45
N PRO A 155 -22.88 -6.49 7.44
CA PRO A 155 -23.47 -7.62 8.15
C PRO A 155 -22.79 -8.95 7.80
N GLY A 156 -22.52 -9.76 8.82
CA GLY A 156 -21.78 -11.00 8.70
C GLY A 156 -20.26 -10.86 8.71
N HIS A 157 -19.72 -9.63 8.79
CA HIS A 157 -18.31 -9.41 9.08
C HIS A 157 -18.11 -9.35 10.59
N TRP A 158 -17.22 -10.20 11.11
CA TRP A 158 -16.96 -10.32 12.53
C TRP A 158 -15.55 -9.88 12.85
N GLN A 159 -15.42 -8.91 13.77
CA GLN A 159 -14.14 -8.40 14.23
C GLN A 159 -13.34 -9.54 14.88
N MET A 160 -12.12 -9.75 14.38
CA MET A 160 -11.18 -10.69 14.95
C MET A 160 -10.31 -9.99 16.01
N ALA A 161 -9.89 -10.76 17.01
CA ALA A 161 -8.94 -10.35 18.02
C ALA A 161 -7.53 -10.29 17.40
N VAL A 162 -7.25 -9.23 16.63
CA VAL A 162 -5.98 -9.01 15.92
C VAL A 162 -4.75 -8.95 16.84
N TRP A 163 -4.96 -8.82 18.15
CA TRP A 163 -3.92 -8.90 19.19
C TRP A 163 -3.64 -10.33 19.68
N ASP A 164 -4.42 -11.32 19.25
CA ASP A 164 -4.22 -12.73 19.62
C ASP A 164 -3.12 -13.36 18.76
N SER A 165 -2.05 -13.83 19.40
CA SER A 165 -0.91 -14.41 18.69
C SER A 165 -1.26 -15.68 17.90
N GLY A 166 -2.25 -16.46 18.37
CA GLY A 166 -2.73 -17.64 17.65
C GLY A 166 -3.43 -17.25 16.35
N TYR A 167 -4.27 -16.20 16.40
CA TYR A 167 -4.93 -15.66 15.21
C TYR A 167 -3.90 -15.12 14.22
N GLN A 168 -2.95 -14.31 14.68
CA GLN A 168 -1.88 -13.73 13.85
C GLN A 168 -1.07 -14.81 13.12
N GLN A 169 -0.63 -15.85 13.85
CA GLN A 169 0.14 -16.95 13.27
C GLN A 169 -0.69 -17.78 12.29
N ARG A 170 -1.95 -18.05 12.62
CA ARG A 170 -2.82 -18.85 11.77
C ARG A 170 -3.16 -18.13 10.47
N TRP A 171 -3.48 -16.83 10.57
CA TRP A 171 -3.69 -15.97 9.40
C TRP A 171 -2.44 -15.99 8.51
N ALA A 172 -1.25 -15.76 9.09
CA ALA A 172 0.00 -15.74 8.34
C ALA A 172 0.26 -17.06 7.61
N ALA A 173 0.04 -18.20 8.28
CA ALA A 173 0.24 -19.52 7.70
C ALA A 173 -0.75 -19.81 6.56
N ASN A 174 -2.03 -19.53 6.76
CA ASN A 174 -3.08 -19.75 5.76
C ASN A 174 -2.84 -18.90 4.51
N VAL A 175 -2.63 -17.59 4.69
CA VAL A 175 -2.45 -16.67 3.56
C VAL A 175 -1.14 -16.94 2.83
N THR A 176 -0.03 -17.22 3.53
CA THR A 176 1.24 -17.57 2.87
C THR A 176 1.08 -18.81 1.99
N ARG A 177 0.34 -19.83 2.45
CA ARG A 177 0.06 -21.03 1.66
C ARG A 177 -0.71 -20.70 0.37
N GLU A 178 -1.75 -19.86 0.47
CA GLU A 178 -2.57 -19.47 -0.69
C GLU A 178 -1.79 -18.62 -1.70
N VAL A 179 -1.03 -17.62 -1.23
CA VAL A 179 -0.16 -16.78 -2.08
C VAL A 179 0.85 -17.62 -2.85
N LEU A 180 1.41 -18.66 -2.21
CA LEU A 180 2.38 -19.56 -2.84
C LEU A 180 1.77 -20.55 -3.83
N ALA A 181 0.47 -20.84 -3.70
CA ALA A 181 -0.23 -21.74 -4.62
C ALA A 181 -0.66 -21.05 -5.93
N GLY A 182 -0.71 -19.71 -5.95
CA GLY A 182 -1.15 -18.94 -7.11
C GLY A 182 -0.08 -18.05 -7.74
N SER A 183 -0.46 -17.32 -8.79
CA SER A 183 0.41 -16.36 -9.51
C SER A 183 0.44 -14.99 -8.82
N TRP A 184 0.50 -14.97 -7.49
CA TRP A 184 0.43 -13.75 -6.69
C TRP A 184 1.82 -13.19 -6.40
N ASP A 185 2.06 -11.89 -6.56
CA ASP A 185 3.31 -11.25 -6.13
C ASP A 185 3.32 -10.94 -4.62
N GLY A 186 2.14 -10.91 -4.01
CA GLY A 186 1.96 -10.65 -2.59
C GLY A 186 0.50 -10.46 -2.22
N VAL A 187 0.28 -9.75 -1.12
CA VAL A 187 -1.04 -9.53 -0.54
C VAL A 187 -1.27 -8.04 -0.35
N LEU A 188 -2.45 -7.56 -0.76
CA LEU A 188 -3.01 -6.34 -0.22
C LEU A 188 -3.84 -6.71 1.00
N ALA A 189 -3.42 -6.22 2.17
CA ALA A 189 -3.98 -6.61 3.45
C ALA A 189 -4.86 -5.49 3.99
N ASP A 190 -6.16 -5.64 3.76
CA ASP A 190 -7.15 -4.64 4.10
C ASP A 190 -7.40 -4.57 5.61
N ASN A 191 -7.95 -3.43 6.04
CA ASN A 191 -8.39 -3.19 7.41
C ASN A 191 -7.26 -3.15 8.46
N ASP A 192 -6.11 -2.57 8.11
CA ASP A 192 -5.09 -2.10 9.07
C ASP A 192 -5.45 -0.69 9.60
N PHE A 193 -6.70 -0.53 10.01
CA PHE A 193 -7.28 0.76 10.33
C PHE A 193 -6.81 1.33 11.68
N ALA A 194 -7.06 2.62 11.88
CA ALA A 194 -6.72 3.34 13.11
C ALA A 194 -7.78 3.25 14.22
N THR A 195 -9.06 3.10 13.85
CA THR A 195 -10.19 3.11 14.78
C THR A 195 -11.25 2.08 14.39
N LEU A 196 -11.82 1.39 15.37
CA LEU A 196 -12.97 0.51 15.17
C LEU A 196 -14.23 1.29 14.77
N GLY A 197 -14.24 2.61 15.02
CA GLY A 197 -15.38 3.49 14.78
C GLY A 197 -15.89 3.50 13.34
N PHE A 198 -15.07 3.11 12.36
CA PHE A 198 -15.51 2.93 10.97
C PHE A 198 -16.53 1.80 10.80
N TYR A 199 -16.50 0.82 11.71
CA TYR A 199 -17.27 -0.42 11.59
C TYR A 199 -18.22 -0.65 12.75
N SER A 200 -17.84 -0.25 13.96
CA SER A 200 -18.63 -0.53 15.17
C SER A 200 -18.47 0.53 16.24
N SER A 201 -19.53 0.71 17.02
CA SER A 201 -19.54 1.54 18.22
C SER A 201 -19.05 0.83 19.49
N ALA A 202 -18.73 -0.46 19.40
CA ALA A 202 -18.40 -1.29 20.55
C ALA A 202 -17.14 -0.82 21.30
N VAL A 203 -17.14 -1.01 22.62
CA VAL A 203 -15.93 -0.98 23.45
C VAL A 203 -15.54 -2.43 23.72
N LEU A 204 -14.31 -2.78 23.36
CA LEU A 204 -13.83 -4.15 23.43
C LEU A 204 -13.60 -4.62 24.86
N ALA A 205 -13.81 -5.91 25.09
CA ALA A 205 -13.46 -6.58 26.34
C ALA A 205 -12.00 -6.30 26.73
N GLY A 206 -11.79 -5.99 28.01
CA GLY A 206 -10.49 -5.60 28.55
C GLY A 206 -10.07 -4.17 28.21
N THR A 207 -10.99 -3.32 27.77
CA THR A 207 -10.80 -1.87 27.63
C THR A 207 -11.97 -1.12 28.27
N THR A 208 -11.77 0.14 28.63
CA THR A 208 -12.77 0.98 29.31
C THR A 208 -13.32 2.09 28.44
N SER A 209 -12.70 2.35 27.28
CA SER A 209 -13.08 3.42 26.36
C SER A 209 -12.81 3.06 24.90
N ARG A 210 -13.40 3.83 23.98
CA ARG A 210 -13.10 3.73 22.53
C ARG A 210 -11.63 4.00 22.23
N GLN A 211 -11.03 4.96 22.93
CA GLN A 211 -9.62 5.28 22.74
C GLN A 211 -8.72 4.10 23.12
N GLU A 212 -9.02 3.41 24.22
CA GLU A 212 -8.30 2.19 24.62
C GLU A 212 -8.57 1.02 23.68
N THR A 213 -9.81 0.86 23.19
CA THR A 213 -10.17 -0.10 22.12
C THR A 213 -9.32 0.12 20.87
N ASP A 214 -9.26 1.36 20.39
CA ASP A 214 -8.51 1.70 19.19
C ASP A 214 -7.00 1.51 19.42
N ALA A 215 -6.48 1.86 20.61
CA ALA A 215 -5.09 1.59 20.97
C ALA A 215 -4.75 0.10 20.99
N LYS A 216 -5.65 -0.73 21.54
CA LYS A 216 -5.51 -2.19 21.58
C LYS A 216 -5.51 -2.79 20.17
N ILE A 217 -6.40 -2.32 19.29
CA ILE A 217 -6.45 -2.75 17.89
C ILE A 217 -5.17 -2.36 17.16
N ARG A 218 -4.74 -1.09 17.25
CA ARG A 218 -3.50 -0.63 16.60
C ARG A 218 -2.28 -1.43 17.05
N ALA A 219 -2.11 -1.62 18.36
CA ALA A 219 -1.01 -2.43 18.89
C ALA A 219 -1.06 -3.88 18.40
N GLY A 220 -2.25 -4.48 18.30
CA GLY A 220 -2.44 -5.81 17.73
C GLY A 220 -2.08 -5.86 16.25
N LEU A 221 -2.52 -4.89 15.46
CA LEU A 221 -2.24 -4.77 14.04
C LEU A 221 -0.75 -4.54 13.75
N ASP A 222 -0.05 -3.73 14.54
CA ASP A 222 1.40 -3.51 14.40
C ASP A 222 2.17 -4.85 14.50
N VAL A 223 1.77 -5.72 15.44
CA VAL A 223 2.32 -7.07 15.59
C VAL A 223 1.85 -8.00 14.48
N MET A 224 0.58 -7.92 14.07
CA MET A 224 0.01 -8.73 13.00
C MET A 224 0.71 -8.46 11.66
N VAL A 225 0.83 -7.19 11.26
CA VAL A 225 1.55 -6.75 10.05
C VAL A 225 3.00 -7.21 10.09
N THR A 226 3.65 -7.12 11.26
CA THR A 226 5.03 -7.62 11.41
C THR A 226 5.13 -9.12 11.23
N THR A 227 4.22 -9.89 11.84
CA THR A 227 4.18 -11.36 11.76
C THR A 227 3.93 -11.83 10.33
N VAL A 228 2.90 -11.28 9.70
CA VAL A 228 2.50 -11.61 8.34
C VAL A 228 3.55 -11.16 7.33
N GLY A 229 4.00 -9.91 7.44
CA GLY A 229 4.98 -9.32 6.55
C GLY A 229 6.28 -10.12 6.54
N THR A 230 6.75 -10.51 7.72
CA THR A 230 7.95 -11.38 7.86
C THR A 230 7.74 -12.74 7.18
N ALA A 231 6.59 -13.39 7.40
CA ALA A 231 6.29 -14.70 6.81
C ALA A 231 6.25 -14.65 5.27
N LEU A 232 5.62 -13.63 4.69
CA LEU A 232 5.55 -13.43 3.24
C LEU A 232 6.91 -13.05 2.64
N ASN A 233 7.64 -12.13 3.27
CA ASN A 233 8.95 -11.68 2.77
C ASN A 233 9.98 -12.81 2.78
N ALA A 234 9.95 -13.70 3.79
CA ALA A 234 10.77 -14.90 3.84
C ALA A 234 10.54 -15.87 2.65
N ARG A 235 9.43 -15.68 1.92
CA ARG A 235 9.06 -16.45 0.72
C ARG A 235 9.10 -15.62 -0.56
N GLY A 236 9.71 -14.43 -0.52
CA GLY A 236 9.84 -13.56 -1.70
C GLY A 236 8.53 -12.87 -2.10
N LYS A 237 7.56 -12.76 -1.19
CA LYS A 237 6.25 -12.13 -1.42
C LYS A 237 6.13 -10.84 -0.61
N VAL A 238 5.37 -9.87 -1.12
CA VAL A 238 5.14 -8.60 -0.40
C VAL A 238 3.85 -8.60 0.42
N LEU A 239 3.82 -7.74 1.43
CA LEU A 239 2.62 -7.34 2.14
C LEU A 239 2.43 -5.83 1.94
N VAL A 240 1.22 -5.44 1.53
CA VAL A 240 0.79 -4.05 1.36
C VAL A 240 -0.45 -3.82 2.23
N PRO A 241 -0.31 -3.40 3.50
CA PRO A 241 -1.46 -3.13 4.34
C PRO A 241 -2.20 -1.85 3.92
N ASN A 242 -3.53 -1.82 4.09
CA ASN A 242 -4.38 -0.63 3.90
C ASN A 242 -4.63 0.07 5.25
N LEU A 243 -4.02 1.24 5.43
CA LEU A 243 -3.99 1.95 6.73
C LEU A 243 -5.15 2.93 6.91
N SER A 244 -5.69 3.45 5.80
CA SER A 244 -6.74 4.48 5.64
C SER A 244 -6.56 5.84 6.37
N GLU A 245 -5.73 5.92 7.41
CA GLU A 245 -5.42 7.16 8.13
C GLU A 245 -3.99 7.19 8.68
N ALA A 246 -3.01 6.68 7.92
CA ALA A 246 -1.64 6.59 8.40
C ALA A 246 -1.06 7.95 8.84
N ARG A 247 -1.52 9.04 8.22
CA ARG A 247 -1.14 10.43 8.55
C ARG A 247 -1.42 10.83 10.00
N LEU A 248 -2.33 10.16 10.71
CA LEU A 248 -2.65 10.45 12.10
C LEU A 248 -1.63 9.87 13.10
N TYR A 249 -0.80 8.91 12.65
CA TYR A 249 0.16 8.21 13.49
C TYR A 249 1.55 8.27 12.85
N PRO A 250 2.37 9.29 13.19
CA PRO A 250 3.70 9.47 12.62
C PRO A 250 4.53 8.19 12.67
N GLY A 251 5.12 7.81 11.53
CA GLY A 251 5.97 6.62 11.41
C GLY A 251 5.22 5.31 11.14
N ARG A 252 3.90 5.22 11.34
CA ARG A 252 3.15 3.96 11.12
C ARG A 252 3.23 3.49 9.67
N TRP A 253 3.04 4.39 8.70
CA TRP A 253 3.22 4.07 7.28
C TRP A 253 4.59 3.44 7.02
N ALA A 254 5.68 4.09 7.44
CA ALA A 254 7.03 3.59 7.19
C ALA A 254 7.28 2.23 7.86
N SER A 255 6.80 2.06 9.09
CA SER A 255 6.89 0.79 9.84
C SER A 255 6.19 -0.36 9.12
N HIS A 256 5.05 -0.09 8.49
CA HIS A 256 4.22 -1.10 7.84
C HIS A 256 4.68 -1.35 6.40
N ALA A 257 5.07 -0.28 5.70
CA ALA A 257 5.51 -0.31 4.31
C ALA A 257 6.81 -1.10 4.09
N ARG A 258 7.63 -1.30 5.14
CA ARG A 258 8.89 -2.08 5.06
C ARG A 258 8.72 -3.51 4.52
N TYR A 259 7.50 -4.06 4.52
CA TYR A 259 7.19 -5.39 4.01
C TYR A 259 6.80 -5.43 2.52
N GLY A 260 6.94 -4.32 1.81
CA GLY A 260 6.82 -4.26 0.35
C GLY A 260 5.88 -3.17 -0.16
N GLY A 261 5.19 -2.47 0.73
CA GLY A 261 4.43 -1.27 0.41
C GLY A 261 3.34 -0.99 1.42
N ALA A 262 2.57 0.07 1.20
CA ALA A 262 1.39 0.43 1.98
C ALA A 262 0.34 1.10 1.09
N MET A 263 -0.90 1.08 1.55
CA MET A 263 -2.05 1.72 0.90
C MET A 263 -2.70 2.74 1.84
N GLU A 264 -3.09 3.88 1.28
CA GLU A 264 -3.95 4.89 1.92
C GLU A 264 -5.30 4.92 1.20
N GLU A 265 -6.33 4.36 1.81
CA GLU A 265 -7.71 4.64 1.44
C GLU A 265 -8.13 5.99 2.03
N ALA A 266 -8.68 6.90 1.24
CA ALA A 266 -8.85 8.34 1.57
C ALA A 266 -7.58 9.19 1.41
N PHE A 267 -6.79 8.88 0.39
CA PHE A 267 -5.71 9.74 -0.07
C PHE A 267 -6.25 11.01 -0.75
N ALA A 268 -5.78 12.18 -0.30
CA ALA A 268 -6.14 13.52 -0.76
C ALA A 268 -7.62 13.93 -0.58
N HIS A 269 -8.56 12.99 -0.57
CA HIS A 269 -9.98 13.24 -0.33
C HIS A 269 -10.68 12.02 0.25
N TRP A 270 -11.55 12.23 1.26
CA TRP A 270 -12.45 11.21 1.81
C TRP A 270 -13.90 11.47 1.41
N GLY A 271 -14.67 10.40 1.18
CA GLY A 271 -16.08 10.48 0.78
C GLY A 271 -16.29 10.99 -0.65
N THR A 272 -17.55 11.32 -0.97
CA THR A 272 -17.99 11.67 -2.33
C THR A 272 -18.55 13.09 -2.45
N ASP A 273 -18.58 13.85 -1.34
CA ASP A 273 -19.04 15.24 -1.32
C ASP A 273 -17.99 16.17 -1.91
N THR A 274 -18.32 16.81 -3.03
CA THR A 274 -17.41 17.68 -3.79
C THR A 274 -17.06 19.00 -3.08
N SER A 275 -17.68 19.29 -1.93
CA SER A 275 -17.48 20.50 -1.14
C SER A 275 -16.76 20.27 0.18
N SER A 276 -16.67 19.02 0.64
CA SER A 276 -15.98 18.63 1.87
C SER A 276 -14.93 17.56 1.54
N GLY A 277 -14.44 16.79 2.52
CA GLY A 277 -13.58 15.64 2.22
C GLY A 277 -12.12 15.92 1.85
N PHE A 278 -11.77 17.10 1.35
CA PHE A 278 -10.40 17.38 0.90
C PHE A 278 -9.39 17.48 2.04
N LEU A 279 -8.26 16.80 1.88
CA LEU A 279 -7.04 17.11 2.62
C LEU A 279 -6.37 18.31 1.95
N TRP A 280 -6.47 19.47 2.58
CA TRP A 280 -5.66 20.64 2.27
C TRP A 280 -4.50 20.75 3.25
N ASP A 281 -3.60 21.70 3.02
CA ASP A 281 -2.41 21.89 3.83
C ASP A 281 -2.68 22.66 5.14
N TRP A 282 -3.35 22.01 6.09
CA TRP A 282 -3.69 22.58 7.40
C TRP A 282 -2.66 22.32 8.50
N SER A 283 -1.43 21.92 8.15
CA SER A 283 -0.35 21.51 9.05
C SER A 283 -0.57 20.20 9.83
N GLY A 284 0.52 19.54 10.25
CA GLY A 284 0.55 18.37 11.16
C GLY A 284 0.04 17.04 10.57
N THR A 285 -1.16 17.05 10.00
CA THR A 285 -1.85 15.87 9.43
C THR A 285 -2.53 16.17 8.09
N GLY A 286 -2.29 17.36 7.51
CA GLY A 286 -2.84 17.77 6.23
C GLY A 286 -2.16 17.12 5.03
N TRP A 287 -2.42 17.67 3.84
CA TRP A 287 -1.94 17.12 2.56
C TRP A 287 -0.43 16.86 2.52
N GLN A 288 0.38 17.79 3.03
CA GLN A 288 1.84 17.61 3.01
C GLN A 288 2.30 16.44 3.87
N ALA A 289 1.66 16.24 5.03
CA ALA A 289 1.97 15.15 5.95
C ALA A 289 1.59 13.79 5.35
N GLN A 290 0.39 13.67 4.77
CA GLN A 290 -0.04 12.44 4.10
C GLN A 290 0.87 12.11 2.92
N THR A 291 1.12 13.07 2.03
CA THR A 291 1.94 12.81 0.84
C THR A 291 3.42 12.60 1.13
N ALA A 292 3.95 13.07 2.26
CA ALA A 292 5.32 12.77 2.68
C ALA A 292 5.52 11.28 3.00
N GLN A 293 4.46 10.55 3.36
CA GLN A 293 4.54 9.13 3.70
C GLN A 293 4.90 8.28 2.48
N MET A 294 4.58 8.74 1.27
CA MET A 294 4.87 8.07 0.00
C MET A 294 6.37 7.91 -0.29
N ALA A 295 7.25 8.62 0.45
CA ALA A 295 8.70 8.43 0.37
C ALA A 295 9.20 7.16 1.08
N SER A 296 8.29 6.42 1.74
CA SER A 296 8.60 5.16 2.40
C SER A 296 8.88 4.03 1.40
N PRO A 297 9.65 2.99 1.77
CA PRO A 297 10.03 1.94 0.84
C PRO A 297 8.84 1.12 0.34
N GLY A 298 8.99 0.57 -0.87
CA GLY A 298 8.01 -0.32 -1.47
C GLY A 298 6.93 0.41 -2.26
N LEU A 299 5.82 -0.28 -2.50
CA LEU A 299 4.67 0.28 -3.22
C LEU A 299 3.96 1.33 -2.37
N SER A 300 3.59 2.45 -2.97
CA SER A 300 2.65 3.40 -2.37
C SER A 300 1.36 3.40 -3.19
N LEU A 301 0.28 2.83 -2.63
CA LEU A 301 -1.01 2.77 -3.28
C LEU A 301 -1.94 3.84 -2.70
N ALA A 302 -2.43 4.74 -3.54
CA ALA A 302 -3.30 5.83 -3.12
C ALA A 302 -4.70 5.66 -3.71
N VAL A 303 -5.73 5.67 -2.85
CA VAL A 303 -7.13 5.67 -3.28
C VAL A 303 -7.78 6.98 -2.88
N THR A 304 -8.22 7.74 -3.88
CA THR A 304 -8.97 8.97 -3.68
C THR A 304 -10.45 8.70 -3.86
N ARG A 305 -11.23 8.87 -2.79
CA ARG A 305 -12.70 8.82 -2.90
C ARG A 305 -13.18 10.08 -3.62
N ALA A 306 -14.10 9.94 -4.56
CA ALA A 306 -14.74 11.06 -5.25
C ALA A 306 -16.14 10.65 -5.71
N SER A 307 -16.97 11.57 -6.20
CA SER A 307 -18.15 11.17 -6.97
C SER A 307 -17.79 10.89 -8.43
N ALA A 308 -18.56 10.03 -9.11
CA ALA A 308 -18.37 9.62 -10.52
C ALA A 308 -18.06 10.77 -11.50
N SER A 309 -18.69 11.94 -11.31
CA SER A 309 -18.49 13.10 -12.19
C SER A 309 -17.47 14.11 -11.66
N ASP A 310 -16.89 13.91 -10.47
CA ASP A 310 -15.97 14.86 -9.85
C ASP A 310 -14.54 14.70 -10.36
N ARG A 311 -14.33 15.35 -11.51
CA ARG A 311 -13.04 15.42 -12.17
C ARG A 311 -11.99 16.15 -11.36
N ARG A 312 -12.37 17.18 -10.59
CA ARG A 312 -11.45 18.00 -9.79
C ARG A 312 -10.80 17.14 -8.72
N THR A 313 -11.59 16.40 -7.96
CA THR A 313 -11.09 15.54 -6.88
C THR A 313 -10.22 14.41 -7.42
N SER A 314 -10.65 13.79 -8.52
CA SER A 314 -9.85 12.74 -9.18
C SER A 314 -8.49 13.27 -9.66
N LEU A 315 -8.46 14.46 -10.29
CA LEU A 315 -7.19 15.10 -10.68
C LEU A 315 -6.34 15.50 -9.47
N PHE A 316 -6.96 16.01 -8.42
CA PHE A 316 -6.25 16.39 -7.20
C PHE A 316 -5.51 15.18 -6.61
N GLY A 317 -6.18 14.03 -6.49
CA GLY A 317 -5.55 12.79 -6.06
C GLY A 317 -4.44 12.32 -7.00
N TYR A 318 -4.73 12.21 -8.30
CA TYR A 318 -3.76 11.71 -9.28
C TYR A 318 -2.50 12.58 -9.37
N THR A 319 -2.65 13.91 -9.47
CA THR A 319 -1.49 14.80 -9.58
C THR A 319 -0.74 14.93 -8.26
N SER A 320 -1.40 14.70 -7.10
CA SER A 320 -0.70 14.57 -5.82
C SER A 320 0.29 13.41 -5.83
N VAL A 321 -0.11 12.24 -6.36
CA VAL A 321 0.79 11.08 -6.54
C VAL A 321 1.93 11.40 -7.50
N LEU A 322 1.65 12.03 -8.64
CA LEU A 322 2.72 12.41 -9.59
C LEU A 322 3.73 13.37 -8.96
N VAL A 323 3.23 14.42 -8.30
CA VAL A 323 4.09 15.47 -7.75
C VAL A 323 4.89 14.95 -6.56
N ARG A 324 4.28 14.21 -5.63
CA ARG A 324 4.91 13.84 -4.34
C ARG A 324 5.41 12.41 -4.24
N GLY A 325 4.87 11.49 -5.04
CA GLY A 325 5.31 10.10 -5.08
C GLY A 325 6.60 9.89 -5.88
N ASP A 326 6.96 8.64 -6.07
CA ASP A 326 8.09 8.18 -6.89
C ASP A 326 7.62 7.16 -7.93
N SER A 327 8.53 6.47 -8.63
CA SER A 327 8.18 5.43 -9.63
C SER A 327 7.44 4.21 -9.08
N THR A 328 7.38 4.05 -7.76
CA THR A 328 6.66 2.97 -7.07
C THR A 328 5.34 3.44 -6.46
N SER A 329 4.92 4.67 -6.78
CA SER A 329 3.66 5.26 -6.35
C SER A 329 2.59 5.14 -7.44
N TYR A 330 1.43 4.63 -7.05
CA TYR A 330 0.27 4.34 -7.89
C TYR A 330 -1.01 4.94 -7.32
N TRP A 331 -1.96 5.24 -8.19
CA TRP A 331 -3.19 5.92 -7.85
C TRP A 331 -4.41 5.26 -8.48
N THR A 332 -5.54 5.30 -7.78
CA THR A 332 -6.86 5.07 -8.35
C THR A 332 -7.90 6.02 -7.76
N GLY A 333 -8.92 6.29 -8.56
CA GLY A 333 -10.19 6.78 -8.03
C GLY A 333 -10.93 5.66 -7.29
N SER A 334 -11.83 6.08 -6.41
CA SER A 334 -12.97 5.28 -5.97
C SER A 334 -14.20 6.18 -6.07
N THR A 335 -14.89 6.05 -7.20
CA THR A 335 -15.95 6.96 -7.67
C THR A 335 -17.35 6.38 -7.63
N THR A 336 -17.42 5.06 -7.43
CA THR A 336 -18.62 4.28 -7.19
C THR A 336 -19.06 4.37 -5.72
N PRO A 337 -20.31 3.98 -5.40
CA PRO A 337 -20.76 3.83 -4.02
C PRO A 337 -19.77 3.00 -3.18
N ALA A 338 -19.70 3.27 -1.88
CA ALA A 338 -18.79 2.56 -0.99
C ALA A 338 -18.98 1.04 -1.10
N GLY A 339 -17.92 0.34 -1.51
CA GLY A 339 -17.91 -1.11 -1.68
C GLY A 339 -18.17 -1.61 -3.10
N ASP A 340 -18.53 -0.75 -4.04
CA ASP A 340 -18.74 -1.13 -5.44
C ASP A 340 -17.43 -1.03 -6.23
N TYR A 341 -16.65 -2.11 -6.23
CA TYR A 341 -15.38 -2.20 -6.96
C TYR A 341 -15.50 -3.08 -8.22
N SER A 342 -16.69 -3.07 -8.83
CA SER A 342 -17.05 -3.98 -9.94
C SER A 342 -16.39 -3.62 -11.28
N ALA A 343 -15.99 -2.35 -11.48
CA ALA A 343 -15.42 -1.88 -12.73
C ALA A 343 -14.04 -1.22 -12.55
N PRO A 344 -13.13 -1.32 -13.53
CA PRO A 344 -11.86 -0.60 -13.51
C PRO A 344 -12.07 0.92 -13.52
N GLU A 345 -11.46 1.62 -12.57
CA GLU A 345 -11.47 3.08 -12.54
C GLU A 345 -10.29 3.66 -13.31
N SER A 346 -10.55 4.67 -14.13
CA SER A 346 -9.49 5.40 -14.84
C SER A 346 -9.91 6.82 -15.17
N ILE A 347 -8.92 7.69 -15.34
CA ILE A 347 -9.10 9.03 -15.91
C ILE A 347 -8.24 9.17 -17.18
N PRO A 348 -8.63 10.02 -18.14
CA PRO A 348 -7.93 10.14 -19.44
C PRO A 348 -6.41 10.37 -19.34
N GLU A 349 -5.95 11.05 -18.29
CA GLU A 349 -4.56 11.45 -18.02
C GLU A 349 -3.69 10.28 -17.61
N MET A 350 -4.27 9.17 -17.15
CA MET A 350 -3.53 7.94 -16.88
C MET A 350 -3.01 7.31 -18.17
N ALA A 351 -3.65 7.58 -19.31
CA ALA A 351 -3.19 7.10 -20.62
C ALA A 351 -2.08 7.99 -21.22
N TRP A 352 -1.70 9.09 -20.57
CA TRP A 352 -0.69 9.99 -21.12
C TRP A 352 0.72 9.46 -20.86
N PRO A 353 1.66 9.60 -21.81
CA PRO A 353 3.03 9.14 -21.64
C PRO A 353 3.81 10.11 -20.74
N VAL A 354 3.59 10.04 -19.42
CA VAL A 354 4.21 10.93 -18.44
C VAL A 354 5.74 10.79 -18.45
N GLY A 355 6.24 9.55 -18.51
CA GLY A 355 7.68 9.24 -18.49
C GLY A 355 8.34 9.50 -17.13
N ALA A 356 9.66 9.43 -17.08
CA ALA A 356 10.41 9.65 -15.85
C ALA A 356 10.36 11.12 -15.40
N ALA A 357 10.44 11.34 -14.09
CA ALA A 357 10.58 12.69 -13.55
C ALA A 357 11.95 13.27 -13.95
N VAL A 358 11.98 14.51 -14.44
CA VAL A 358 13.23 15.22 -14.76
C VAL A 358 13.71 16.10 -13.61
N SER A 359 12.84 16.35 -12.63
CA SER A 359 13.14 17.13 -11.43
C SER A 359 12.48 16.50 -10.20
N GLY A 360 12.98 16.88 -9.02
CA GLY A 360 12.24 16.71 -7.78
C GLY A 360 10.96 17.56 -7.73
N PRO A 361 10.07 17.33 -6.75
CA PRO A 361 8.96 18.21 -6.47
C PRO A 361 9.44 19.62 -6.08
N VAL A 362 8.74 20.64 -6.55
CA VAL A 362 9.01 22.05 -6.22
C VAL A 362 7.76 22.66 -5.61
N GLN A 363 7.88 23.16 -4.38
CA GLN A 363 6.88 24.02 -3.76
C GLN A 363 7.09 25.47 -4.20
N LEU A 364 6.01 26.11 -4.67
CA LEU A 364 5.99 27.51 -5.04
C LEU A 364 5.65 28.38 -3.83
N VAL A 365 5.98 29.68 -3.90
CA VAL A 365 5.61 30.67 -2.87
C VAL A 365 4.09 30.71 -2.63
N SER A 366 3.29 30.40 -3.65
CA SER A 366 1.82 30.29 -3.55
C SER A 366 1.34 29.07 -2.74
N GLY A 367 2.23 28.16 -2.34
CA GLY A 367 1.91 26.89 -1.69
C GLY A 367 1.55 25.76 -2.66
N ALA A 368 1.38 26.06 -3.95
CA ALA A 368 1.22 25.03 -4.99
C ALA A 368 2.51 24.19 -5.14
N TRP A 369 2.35 22.94 -5.53
CA TRP A 369 3.47 22.05 -5.82
C TRP A 369 3.48 21.64 -7.28
N THR A 370 4.68 21.49 -7.84
CA THR A 370 4.87 21.15 -9.25
C THR A 370 5.93 20.08 -9.42
N ARG A 371 5.85 19.32 -10.51
CA ARG A 371 6.90 18.41 -10.93
C ARG A 371 6.91 18.25 -12.44
N THR A 372 8.12 18.30 -13.01
CA THR A 372 8.31 18.10 -14.45
C THR A 372 8.73 16.67 -14.72
N PHE A 373 8.17 16.10 -15.78
CA PHE A 373 8.49 14.79 -16.33
C PHE A 373 8.95 14.93 -17.79
N GLN A 374 9.47 13.84 -18.33
CA GLN A 374 9.87 13.77 -19.74
C GLN A 374 8.72 14.12 -20.68
N GLY A 375 7.51 13.59 -20.43
CA GLY A 375 6.35 13.79 -21.29
C GLY A 375 5.23 14.64 -20.68
N ALA A 376 5.35 15.09 -19.42
CA ALA A 376 4.30 15.87 -18.78
C ALA A 376 4.81 16.89 -17.75
N PHE A 377 3.95 17.85 -17.40
CA PHE A 377 4.13 18.76 -16.28
C PHE A 377 2.91 18.62 -15.37
N ALA A 378 3.14 18.25 -14.10
CA ALA A 378 2.09 18.10 -13.11
C ALA A 378 2.12 19.27 -12.12
N ALA A 379 0.94 19.78 -11.78
CA ALA A 379 0.79 20.76 -10.72
C ALA A 379 -0.40 20.40 -9.81
N VAL A 380 -0.27 20.73 -8.54
CA VAL A 380 -1.29 20.51 -7.52
C VAL A 380 -1.35 21.72 -6.58
N ASN A 381 -2.56 22.17 -6.28
CA ASN A 381 -2.82 23.21 -5.30
C ASN A 381 -3.47 22.59 -4.06
N PRO A 382 -2.70 22.27 -3.02
CA PRO A 382 -3.24 21.76 -1.76
C PRO A 382 -3.71 22.88 -0.82
N THR A 383 -3.76 24.15 -1.27
CA THR A 383 -4.21 25.27 -0.45
C THR A 383 -5.72 25.48 -0.58
N GLN A 384 -6.26 26.36 0.26
CA GLN A 384 -7.66 26.80 0.20
C GLN A 384 -7.89 28.02 -0.70
N GLN A 385 -6.84 28.53 -1.33
CA GLN A 385 -6.91 29.72 -2.17
C GLN A 385 -6.72 29.34 -3.64
N ARG A 386 -7.32 30.13 -4.53
CA ARG A 386 -6.98 30.05 -5.96
C ARG A 386 -5.53 30.51 -6.15
N VAL A 387 -4.77 29.78 -6.96
CA VAL A 387 -3.36 30.09 -7.26
C VAL A 387 -3.10 30.05 -8.76
N VAL A 388 -2.13 30.85 -9.20
CA VAL A 388 -1.60 30.79 -10.57
C VAL A 388 -0.27 30.06 -10.54
N VAL A 389 -0.14 29.02 -11.35
CA VAL A 389 1.07 28.22 -11.49
C VAL A 389 1.73 28.56 -12.83
N PRO A 390 2.99 29.05 -12.84
CA PRO A 390 3.73 29.23 -14.08
C PRO A 390 4.03 27.87 -14.72
N VAL A 391 3.90 27.79 -16.04
CA VAL A 391 4.17 26.57 -16.81
C VAL A 391 5.44 26.76 -17.64
N PRO A 392 6.41 25.82 -17.58
CA PRO A 392 7.58 25.87 -18.44
C PRO A 392 7.20 25.86 -19.93
N ALA A 393 8.04 26.44 -20.78
CA ALA A 393 7.81 26.41 -22.22
C ALA A 393 7.76 24.96 -22.76
N GLY A 394 6.92 24.73 -23.77
CA GLY A 394 6.83 23.44 -24.47
C GLY A 394 5.79 22.47 -23.91
N PHE A 395 4.91 22.92 -23.00
CA PHE A 395 3.76 22.15 -22.54
C PHE A 395 2.44 22.68 -23.11
N VAL A 396 1.48 21.76 -23.28
CA VAL A 396 0.14 22.04 -23.80
C VAL A 396 -0.93 21.44 -22.90
N ASP A 397 -2.10 22.05 -22.91
CA ASP A 397 -3.29 21.52 -22.23
C ASP A 397 -3.88 20.29 -22.95
N ALA A 398 -4.97 19.75 -22.42
CA ALA A 398 -5.65 18.58 -22.99
C ALA A 398 -6.17 18.84 -24.43
N GLN A 399 -6.38 20.11 -24.81
CA GLN A 399 -6.81 20.53 -26.14
C GLN A 399 -5.63 20.86 -27.08
N GLY A 400 -4.39 20.67 -26.63
CA GLY A 400 -3.20 20.94 -27.43
C GLY A 400 -2.79 22.41 -27.50
N ARG A 401 -3.43 23.29 -26.72
CA ARG A 401 -3.09 24.72 -26.68
C ARG A 401 -1.86 24.93 -25.81
N THR A 402 -0.92 25.73 -26.29
CA THR A 402 0.25 26.13 -25.49
C THR A 402 -0.21 27.02 -24.33
N VAL A 403 0.29 26.73 -23.14
CA VAL A 403 -0.03 27.48 -21.92
C VAL A 403 1.26 27.93 -21.25
N SER A 404 1.29 29.19 -20.81
CA SER A 404 2.39 29.77 -20.04
C SER A 404 2.10 29.80 -18.53
N SER A 405 0.84 29.65 -18.16
CA SER A 405 0.38 29.52 -16.79
C SER A 405 -0.95 28.77 -16.74
N VAL A 406 -1.28 28.23 -15.57
CA VAL A 406 -2.57 27.62 -15.27
C VAL A 406 -3.10 28.16 -13.95
N THR A 407 -4.40 28.43 -13.89
CA THR A 407 -5.08 28.79 -12.66
C THR A 407 -5.63 27.53 -12.02
N LEU A 408 -5.24 27.26 -10.77
CA LEU A 408 -5.75 26.15 -9.98
C LEU A 408 -6.67 26.70 -8.88
N GLU A 409 -7.88 26.18 -8.81
CA GLU A 409 -8.76 26.41 -7.66
C GLU A 409 -8.19 25.73 -6.41
N ALA A 410 -8.75 26.05 -5.24
CA ALA A 410 -8.45 25.34 -4.01
C ALA A 410 -8.52 23.82 -4.21
N THR A 411 -7.64 23.06 -3.57
CA THR A 411 -7.64 21.57 -3.60
C THR A 411 -7.91 20.98 -4.99
N SER A 412 -7.09 21.39 -5.96
CA SER A 412 -7.23 20.98 -7.36
C SER A 412 -5.87 20.65 -7.98
N GLY A 413 -5.90 19.92 -9.09
CA GLY A 413 -4.70 19.49 -9.80
C GLY A 413 -4.85 19.63 -11.30
N THR A 414 -3.72 19.68 -12.00
CA THR A 414 -3.69 19.60 -13.46
C THR A 414 -2.46 18.85 -13.96
N LEU A 415 -2.61 18.23 -15.12
CA LEU A 415 -1.53 17.60 -15.87
C LEU A 415 -1.52 18.22 -17.27
N LEU A 416 -0.32 18.58 -17.75
CA LEU A 416 -0.10 19.12 -19.09
C LEU A 416 0.82 18.19 -19.87
N LYS A 417 0.59 18.04 -21.17
CA LYS A 417 1.42 17.20 -22.05
C LYS A 417 2.60 17.99 -22.56
N ARG A 418 3.76 17.36 -22.71
CA ARG A 418 4.83 17.94 -23.52
C ARG A 418 4.37 17.98 -24.98
N ARG A 419 4.56 19.12 -25.63
CA ARG A 419 4.32 19.27 -27.06
C ARG A 419 5.28 18.35 -27.82
N VAL A 420 4.73 17.37 -28.52
CA VAL A 420 5.49 16.59 -29.50
C VAL A 420 5.83 17.54 -30.64
N ARG A 421 7.11 17.60 -31.00
CA ARG A 421 7.58 18.44 -32.11
C ARG A 421 7.21 17.83 -33.44
#